data_AF-A0A6A4GQB8-F1
#
_entry.id   AF-A0A6A4GQB8-F1
#
_cell.length_a   1.000
_cell.length_b   1.000
_cell.length_c   1.000
_cell.angle_alpha   90.00
_cell.angle_beta   90.00
_cell.angle_gamma   90.00
#
_symmetry.space_group_name_H-M   'P 1'
#
loop_
_entity.id
_entity.type
_entity.pdbx_description
1 polymer ?
#
loop_
_entity_poly.entity_id
_entity_poly.type
_entity_poly.pdbx_seq_one_letter_code
_entity_poly.pdbx_strand_id
1 'polypeptide(L)'
;MSIYAGYKLQKHIATAMKTRLKLIQAAINTYNEAAAALHPPHQTITWDQVVEYSFLGEFELLCDTREDVRLQKWATPAADSASLIQKITISVMGRFAKDPDNF
;
A
#
# COMPACT_ATOMS: atom_id res chain seq x y z
N MET A 1 5.21 2.39 -20.94
CA MET A 1 5.18 3.55 -20.02
C MET A 1 4.09 3.32 -18.98
N SER A 2 4.32 2.49 -17.95
CA SER A 2 3.26 2.11 -16.97
C SER A 2 3.81 1.90 -15.54
N ILE A 3 4.95 1.23 -15.39
CA ILE A 3 5.63 1.01 -14.09
C ILE A 3 6.14 2.29 -13.40
N TYR A 4 6.53 3.32 -14.16
CA TYR A 4 7.08 4.57 -13.60
C TYR A 4 6.01 5.46 -12.94
N ALA A 5 4.75 5.36 -13.39
CA ALA A 5 3.64 6.16 -12.85
C ALA A 5 3.18 5.65 -11.48
N GLY A 6 3.09 4.33 -11.30
CA GLY A 6 2.70 3.72 -10.02
C GLY A 6 3.69 3.97 -8.88
N TYR A 7 4.99 3.90 -9.16
CA TYR A 7 6.03 4.15 -8.15
C TYR A 7 5.99 5.59 -7.59
N LYS A 8 5.72 6.58 -8.46
CA LYS A 8 5.56 7.97 -8.02
C LYS A 8 4.36 8.13 -7.08
N LEU A 9 3.23 7.52 -7.44
CA LEU A 9 2.03 7.56 -6.60
C LEU A 9 2.26 6.94 -5.22
N GLN A 10 2.88 5.75 -5.17
CA GLN A 10 3.25 5.09 -3.90
C GLN A 10 4.14 5.98 -3.04
N LYS A 11 5.13 6.65 -3.66
CA LYS A 11 6.00 7.58 -2.94
C LYS A 11 5.24 8.77 -2.36
N HIS A 12 4.29 9.34 -3.10
CA HIS A 12 3.45 10.44 -2.60
C HIS A 12 2.59 10.00 -1.41
N ILE A 13 1.99 8.81 -1.48
CA ILE A 13 1.20 8.24 -0.37
C ILE A 13 2.10 8.07 0.87
N ALA A 14 3.27 7.45 0.71
CA ALA A 14 4.22 7.24 1.79
C ALA A 14 4.69 8.56 2.41
N THR A 15 4.95 9.59 1.59
CA THR A 15 5.31 10.92 2.07
C THR A 15 4.18 11.58 2.84
N ALA A 16 2.95 11.54 2.32
CA ALA A 16 1.78 12.10 2.98
C ALA A 16 1.53 11.45 4.35
N MET A 17 1.65 10.12 4.43
CA MET A 17 1.56 9.37 5.70
C MET A 17 2.63 9.82 6.70
N LYS A 18 3.90 9.91 6.26
CA LYS A 18 4.99 10.36 7.13
C LYS A 18 4.77 11.79 7.65
N THR A 19 4.28 12.70 6.80
CA THR A 19 4.00 14.08 7.20
C THR A 19 2.88 14.13 8.23
N ARG A 20 1.79 13.38 8.02
CA ARG A 20 0.70 13.28 8.98
C ARG A 20 1.16 12.71 10.32
N LEU A 21 1.98 11.65 10.31
CA LEU A 21 2.53 11.06 11.53
C LEU A 21 3.29 12.09 12.38
N LYS A 22 4.16 12.89 11.73
CA LYS A 22 4.91 13.95 12.40
C LYS A 22 4.00 15.04 12.96
N LEU A 23 2.95 15.41 12.24
CA LEU A 23 1.97 16.40 12.72
C LEU A 23 1.23 15.89 13.96
N ILE A 24 0.82 14.62 13.97
CA ILE A 24 0.15 14.01 15.13
C ILE A 24 1.10 13.99 16.34
N GLN A 25 2.37 13.59 16.15
CA GLN A 25 3.39 13.64 17.21
C GLN A 25 3.57 15.04 17.79
N ALA A 26 3.68 16.06 16.93
CA ALA A 26 3.81 17.44 17.36
C ALA A 26 2.57 17.92 18.14
N ALA A 27 1.37 17.59 17.67
CA ALA A 27 0.12 17.95 18.34
C ALA A 27 0.00 17.33 19.74
N ILE A 28 0.42 16.07 19.91
CA ILE A 28 0.44 15.40 21.23
C ILE A 28 1.41 16.11 22.17
N ASN A 29 2.60 16.48 21.69
CA ASN A 29 3.58 17.19 22.51
C ASN A 29 3.01 18.54 22.98
N THR A 30 2.43 19.32 22.07
CA THR A 30 1.80 20.60 22.42
C THR A 30 0.63 20.41 23.40
N TYR A 31 -0.18 19.37 23.24
CA TYR A 31 -1.25 19.04 24.18
C TYR A 31 -0.68 18.70 25.56
N ASN A 32 0.34 17.85 25.63
CA ASN A 32 0.95 17.43 26.90
C ASN A 32 1.60 18.60 27.64
N GLU A 33 2.24 19.53 26.92
CA GLU A 33 2.78 20.78 27.48
C GLU A 33 1.67 21.64 28.09
N ALA A 34 0.54 21.80 27.38
CA ALA A 34 -0.61 22.55 27.88
C ALA A 34 -1.30 21.84 29.07
N ALA A 35 -1.43 20.52 29.02
CA ALA A 35 -2.00 19.68 30.08
C ALA A 35 -1.20 19.79 31.39
N ALA A 36 0.13 19.89 31.30
CA ALA A 36 1.00 20.07 32.45
C ALA A 36 0.92 21.49 33.06
N ALA A 37 0.56 22.49 32.26
CA ALA A 37 0.42 23.89 32.71
C ALA A 37 -0.92 24.19 33.42
N LEU A 38 -1.88 23.26 33.37
CA LEU A 38 -3.19 23.39 34.03
C LEU A 38 -3.10 23.10 35.53
N HIS A 39 -4.00 23.72 36.31
CA HIS A 39 -4.14 23.47 37.75
C HIS A 39 -5.57 22.99 38.06
N PRO A 40 -5.78 21.71 38.42
CA PRO A 40 -4.78 20.65 38.58
C PRO A 40 -4.22 20.16 37.24
N PRO A 41 -2.99 19.59 37.22
CA PRO A 41 -2.40 19.05 36.01
C PRO A 41 -3.27 17.93 35.45
N HIS A 42 -3.53 17.99 34.14
CA HIS A 42 -4.37 17.02 33.46
C HIS A 42 -3.55 15.81 32.99
N GLN A 43 -4.21 14.66 32.79
CA GLN A 43 -3.56 13.44 32.33
C GLN A 43 -2.91 13.64 30.95
N THR A 44 -1.63 13.27 30.85
CA THR A 44 -0.86 13.29 29.60
C THR A 44 -1.20 12.08 28.73
N ILE A 45 -1.08 12.26 27.42
CA ILE A 45 -1.33 11.21 26.43
C ILE A 45 0.03 10.69 25.96
N THR A 46 0.25 9.38 26.10
CA THR A 46 1.47 8.71 25.62
C THR A 46 1.30 8.30 24.16
N TRP A 47 2.40 8.29 23.39
CA TRP A 47 2.40 7.87 21.99
C TRP A 47 1.80 6.47 21.79
N ASP A 48 2.11 5.52 22.67
CA ASP A 48 1.57 4.15 22.59
C ASP A 48 0.04 4.10 22.63
N GLN A 49 -0.58 4.94 23.45
CA GLN A 49 -2.04 5.04 23.51
C GLN A 49 -2.61 5.58 22.19
N VAL A 50 -1.94 6.55 21.57
CA VAL A 50 -2.38 7.10 20.29
C VAL A 50 -2.23 6.10 19.15
N VAL A 51 -1.17 5.29 19.15
CA VAL A 51 -1.02 4.21 18.16
C VAL A 51 -2.12 3.17 18.33
N GLU A 52 -2.47 2.80 19.56
CA GLU A 52 -3.57 1.87 19.85
C GLU A 52 -4.92 2.41 19.34
N TYR A 53 -5.24 3.69 19.60
CA TYR A 53 -6.47 4.32 19.12
C TYR A 53 -6.47 4.55 17.59
N SER A 54 -5.34 4.94 17.02
CA SER A 54 -5.21 5.20 15.57
C SER A 54 -5.27 3.91 14.76
N PHE A 55 -4.72 2.81 15.29
CA PHE A 55 -4.83 1.50 14.68
C PHE A 55 -6.30 1.06 14.59
N LEU A 56 -7.10 1.29 15.63
CA LEU A 56 -8.53 0.98 15.57
C LEU A 56 -9.28 1.82 14.51
N GLY A 57 -8.99 3.12 14.43
CA GLY A 57 -9.67 4.02 13.49
C GLY A 57 -9.24 3.91 12.02
N GLU A 58 -7.96 3.63 11.74
CA GLU A 58 -7.46 3.53 10.36
C GLU A 58 -7.98 2.26 9.66
N PHE A 59 -8.18 1.17 10.40
CA PHE A 59 -8.75 -0.05 9.84
C PHE A 59 -10.23 0.12 9.49
N GLU A 60 -10.98 0.86 10.29
CA GLU A 60 -12.39 1.16 10.00
C GLU A 60 -12.52 2.03 8.74
N LEU A 61 -11.66 3.05 8.60
CA LEU A 61 -11.58 3.90 7.41
C LEU A 61 -11.12 3.14 6.14
N LEU A 62 -10.18 2.21 6.29
CA LEU A 62 -9.73 1.35 5.18
C LEU A 62 -10.77 0.30 4.80
N CYS A 63 -11.59 -0.17 5.73
CA CYS A 63 -12.71 -1.06 5.41
C CYS A 63 -13.76 -0.34 4.58
N ASP A 64 -14.09 0.91 4.91
CA ASP A 64 -15.16 1.68 4.27
C ASP A 64 -14.80 2.12 2.83
N THR A 65 -13.50 2.18 2.51
CA THR A 65 -12.99 2.55 1.17
C THR A 65 -12.64 1.35 0.29
N ARG A 66 -12.84 0.12 0.79
CA ARG A 66 -12.51 -1.09 0.04
C ARG A 66 -13.57 -1.36 -1.02
N GLU A 67 -13.31 -0.92 -2.25
CA GLU A 67 -13.91 -1.59 -3.40
C GLU A 67 -13.47 -3.05 -3.37
N ASP A 68 -14.41 -3.98 -3.48
CA ASP A 68 -14.09 -5.41 -3.52
C ASP A 68 -13.19 -5.69 -4.72
N VAL A 69 -11.89 -5.84 -4.44
CA VAL A 69 -10.85 -6.02 -5.44
C VAL A 69 -11.11 -7.27 -6.29
N ARG A 70 -11.88 -8.24 -5.78
CA ARG A 70 -12.29 -9.46 -6.50
C ARG A 70 -13.30 -9.17 -7.62
N LEU A 71 -14.02 -8.06 -7.56
CA LEU A 71 -14.95 -7.61 -8.59
C LEU A 71 -14.24 -6.86 -9.74
N GLN A 72 -12.95 -6.54 -9.58
CA GLN A 72 -12.19 -5.85 -10.60
C GLN A 72 -11.86 -6.79 -11.76
N LYS A 73 -11.97 -6.29 -12.99
CA LYS A 73 -11.79 -7.06 -14.24
C LYS A 73 -10.45 -7.78 -14.37
N TRP A 74 -9.43 -7.33 -13.63
CA TRP A 74 -8.10 -7.93 -13.58
C TRP A 74 -7.95 -9.04 -12.51
N ALA A 75 -8.88 -9.12 -11.56
CA ALA A 75 -8.90 -10.12 -10.48
C ALA A 75 -9.69 -11.37 -10.84
N THR A 76 -10.45 -11.35 -11.94
CA THR A 76 -10.99 -12.56 -12.55
C THR A 76 -9.84 -13.28 -13.26
N PRO A 77 -9.53 -14.55 -12.93
CA PRO A 77 -8.57 -15.31 -13.71
C PRO A 77 -9.16 -15.45 -15.11
N ALA A 78 -8.66 -14.64 -16.04
CA ALA A 78 -8.95 -14.82 -17.45
C ALA A 78 -8.52 -16.25 -17.79
N ALA A 79 -9.50 -17.10 -18.10
CA ALA A 79 -9.33 -18.47 -18.55
C ALA A 79 -8.40 -18.57 -19.79
N ASP A 80 -8.04 -17.43 -20.38
CA ASP A 80 -7.20 -17.32 -21.57
C ASP A 80 -5.70 -17.18 -21.29
N SER A 81 -5.26 -16.95 -20.04
CA SER A 81 -3.84 -16.82 -19.69
C SER A 81 -3.05 -18.13 -19.89
N ALA A 82 -3.69 -19.28 -19.65
CA ALA A 82 -3.11 -20.59 -19.92
C ALA A 82 -2.88 -20.81 -21.43
N SER A 83 -3.81 -20.34 -22.28
CA SER A 83 -3.71 -20.49 -23.74
C SER A 83 -2.59 -19.63 -24.33
N LEU A 84 -2.34 -18.45 -23.76
CA LEU A 84 -1.28 -17.54 -24.22
C LEU A 84 0.11 -18.03 -23.82
N ILE A 85 0.26 -18.56 -22.60
CA ILE A 85 1.53 -19.18 -22.17
C ILE A 85 1.83 -20.39 -23.06
N GLN A 86 0.84 -21.25 -23.35
CA GLN A 86 1.04 -22.41 -24.22
C GLN A 86 1.42 -22.01 -25.67
N LYS A 87 0.78 -20.97 -26.24
CA LYS A 87 1.12 -20.45 -27.57
C LYS A 87 2.53 -19.88 -27.64
N ILE A 88 2.98 -19.18 -26.59
CA ILE A 88 4.35 -18.66 -26.50
C ILE A 88 5.36 -19.80 -26.41
N THR A 89 5.12 -20.82 -25.58
CA THR A 89 6.01 -21.98 -25.44
C THR A 89 6.17 -22.73 -26.76
N ILE A 90 5.08 -22.96 -27.51
CA ILE A 90 5.15 -23.64 -28.83
C ILE A 90 5.92 -22.79 -29.85
N SER A 91 5.74 -21.47 -29.85
CA SER A 91 6.44 -20.57 -30.76
C SER A 91 7.94 -20.43 -30.45
N VAL A 92 8.33 -20.53 -29.18
CA VAL A 92 9.74 -20.56 -28.76
C VAL A 92 10.40 -21.89 -29.12
N MET A 93 9.75 -23.02 -28.84
CA MET A 93 10.27 -24.36 -29.19
C MET A 93 10.40 -24.55 -30.70
N GLY A 94 9.45 -24.05 -31.50
CA GLY A 94 9.54 -24.07 -32.96
C GLY A 94 10.64 -23.18 -33.55
N ARG A 95 11.09 -22.16 -32.82
CA ARG A 95 12.20 -21.28 -33.23
C ARG A 95 13.57 -21.91 -32.99
N PHE A 96 13.68 -22.80 -32.00
CA PHE A 96 14.90 -23.56 -31.71
C PHE A 96 15.15 -24.76 -32.64
N ALA A 97 14.12 -25.21 -33.38
CA ALA A 97 14.22 -26.37 -34.27
C ALA A 97 14.68 -26.03 -35.71
N LYS A 98 15.09 -24.80 -36.00
CA LYS A 98 15.45 -24.34 -37.36
C LYS A 98 16.90 -23.85 -37.54
N ASP A 99 17.78 -24.13 -36.58
CA ASP A 99 19.23 -24.00 -36.77
C ASP A 99 19.86 -25.40 -36.93
N PRO A 100 20.20 -25.83 -38.15
CA PRO A 100 20.87 -27.11 -38.37
C PRO A 100 22.37 -27.10 -38.01
N ASP A 101 22.94 -25.97 -37.59
CA ASP A 101 24.40 -25.80 -37.39
C ASP A 101 24.78 -25.61 -35.92
N ASN A 102 24.26 -26.44 -35.01
CA ASN A 102 24.81 -26.55 -33.65
C ASN A 102 25.26 -27.98 -33.34
N PHE A 103 26.28 -28.42 -34.09
CA PHE A 103 27.39 -29.26 -33.65
C PHE A 103 28.63 -28.92 -34.47
#